data_AF-A0A7C2WRV3-F1
#
_entry.id   AF-A0A7C2WRV3-F1
#
_cell.length_a   1.000
_cell.length_b   1.000
_cell.length_c   1.000
_cell.angle_alpha   90.00
_cell.angle_beta   90.00
_cell.angle_gamma   90.00
#
_symmetry.space_group_name_H-M   'P 1'
#
loop_
_entity.id
_entity.type
_entity.pdbx_description
1 polymer ?
#
loop_
_entity_poly.entity_id
_entity_poly.type
_entity_poly.pdbx_seq_one_letter_code
_entity_poly.pdbx_strand_id
1 'polypeptide(L)'
;LNAICEGIRQSTDEPVSDTTVYNWLAKYTRMALNEAEKYQPQVGKKWVMDETVVSLSGKKYWLITAIDSDTRYLLGTKLSTNRNRKDIQAILEEATAKTGTIPDVVLTDGWGGYRDAMEQAYGADSKHIVTKPFTDKELSTNLMERWNGTLKDRLKPMRGMDRNTNFQLILDGFVFYYNYLRPHMGLGGKTPAQAAKAGYPYENWGDVVRSEMPKVELTDEDKKRYRVGRKVRRMRSAKRTGRGGTPTMVRGIRG
;
A
#
# COMPACT_ATOMS: atom_id res chain seq x y z
N LEU A 1 2.98 7.05 -12.30
CA LEU A 1 1.98 8.08 -12.64
C LEU A 1 2.21 8.64 -14.02
N ASN A 2 3.43 9.07 -14.38
CA ASN A 2 3.74 9.58 -15.73
C ASN A 2 3.29 8.67 -16.88
N ALA A 3 3.56 7.36 -16.82
CA ALA A 3 3.08 6.42 -17.84
C ALA A 3 1.53 6.34 -17.93
N ILE A 4 0.81 6.58 -16.83
CA ILE A 4 -0.66 6.65 -16.83
C ILE A 4 -1.12 7.96 -17.47
N CYS A 5 -0.48 9.08 -17.13
CA CYS A 5 -0.74 10.38 -17.76
C CYS A 5 -0.49 10.33 -19.28
N GLU A 6 0.60 9.70 -19.70
CA GLU A 6 0.93 9.49 -21.12
C GLU A 6 -0.12 8.60 -21.80
N GLY A 7 -0.51 7.50 -21.18
CA GLY A 7 -1.56 6.62 -21.71
C GLY A 7 -2.92 7.32 -21.84
N ILE A 8 -3.31 8.15 -20.87
CA ILE A 8 -4.55 8.94 -20.94
C ILE A 8 -4.44 9.97 -22.06
N ARG A 9 -3.34 10.70 -22.14
CA ARG A 9 -3.12 11.68 -23.21
C ARG A 9 -3.20 11.02 -24.60
N GLN A 10 -2.63 9.83 -24.76
CA GLN A 10 -2.70 9.09 -26.02
C GLN A 10 -4.13 8.64 -26.38
N SER A 11 -5.01 8.42 -25.40
CA SER A 11 -6.36 7.93 -25.65
C SER A 11 -7.43 9.02 -25.70
N THR A 12 -7.24 10.15 -25.00
CA THR A 12 -8.24 11.23 -24.90
C THR A 12 -7.79 12.54 -25.55
N ASP A 13 -6.53 12.65 -25.98
CA ASP A 13 -5.85 13.90 -26.40
C ASP A 13 -5.82 15.00 -25.32
N GLU A 14 -6.26 14.69 -24.10
CA GLU A 14 -6.28 15.64 -22.98
C GLU A 14 -5.09 15.39 -22.04
N PRO A 15 -4.26 16.41 -21.77
CA PRO A 15 -3.17 16.27 -20.80
C PRO A 15 -3.74 16.20 -19.38
N VAL A 16 -3.35 15.18 -18.63
CA VAL A 16 -3.72 15.01 -17.22
C VAL A 16 -2.47 15.07 -16.34
N SER A 17 -2.52 15.89 -15.29
CA SER A 17 -1.42 15.97 -14.32
C SER A 17 -1.30 14.70 -13.47
N ASP A 18 -0.08 14.39 -13.02
CA ASP A 18 0.18 13.30 -12.07
C ASP A 18 -0.62 13.43 -10.77
N THR A 19 -0.82 14.68 -10.32
CA THR A 19 -1.60 15.06 -9.16
C THR A 19 -3.08 14.72 -9.36
N THR A 20 -3.63 14.97 -10.56
CA THR A 20 -5.00 14.60 -10.91
C THR A 20 -5.19 13.09 -10.86
N VAL A 21 -4.27 12.32 -11.48
CA VAL A 21 -4.32 10.86 -11.46
C VAL A 21 -4.21 10.32 -10.03
N TYR A 22 -3.33 10.89 -9.21
CA TYR A 22 -3.18 10.52 -7.80
C TYR A 22 -4.45 10.82 -7.00
N ASN A 23 -5.11 11.96 -7.22
CA ASN A 23 -6.36 12.31 -6.55
C ASN A 23 -7.50 11.36 -6.93
N TRP A 24 -7.57 10.92 -8.20
CA TRP A 24 -8.53 9.89 -8.60
C TRP A 24 -8.24 8.55 -7.92
N LEU A 25 -6.98 8.12 -7.89
CA LEU A 25 -6.60 6.90 -7.18
C LEU A 25 -7.00 6.98 -5.70
N ALA A 26 -6.70 8.09 -5.03
CA ALA A 26 -7.07 8.31 -3.64
C ALA A 26 -8.59 8.25 -3.41
N LYS A 27 -9.35 8.91 -4.28
CA LYS A 27 -10.82 8.94 -4.22
C LYS A 27 -11.40 7.54 -4.40
N TYR A 28 -11.06 6.86 -5.49
CA TYR A 28 -11.67 5.59 -5.85
C TYR A 28 -11.22 4.43 -4.96
N THR A 29 -9.95 4.40 -4.55
CA THR A 29 -9.48 3.43 -3.54
C THR A 29 -10.33 3.51 -2.28
N ARG A 30 -10.58 4.72 -1.77
CA ARG A 30 -11.36 4.88 -0.55
C ARG A 30 -12.83 4.55 -0.72
N MET A 31 -13.46 4.97 -1.81
CA MET A 31 -14.84 4.55 -2.12
C MET A 31 -14.95 3.02 -2.14
N ALA A 32 -13.98 2.35 -2.78
CA ALA A 32 -13.93 0.90 -2.85
C ALA A 32 -13.74 0.23 -1.48
N LEU A 33 -12.82 0.76 -0.65
CA LEU A 33 -12.57 0.24 0.70
C LEU A 33 -13.79 0.41 1.61
N ASN A 34 -14.41 1.59 1.62
CA ASN A 34 -15.60 1.85 2.43
C ASN A 34 -16.79 0.98 2.00
N GLU A 35 -16.94 0.72 0.70
CA GLU A 35 -17.94 -0.24 0.26
C GLU A 35 -17.60 -1.65 0.74
N ALA A 36 -16.33 -2.07 0.58
CA ALA A 36 -15.87 -3.39 0.96
C ALA A 36 -16.05 -3.70 2.47
N GLU A 37 -16.07 -2.68 3.33
CA GLU A 37 -16.37 -2.83 4.78
C GLU A 37 -17.74 -3.44 5.06
N LYS A 38 -18.71 -3.31 4.15
CA LYS A 38 -20.04 -3.92 4.29
C LYS A 38 -20.03 -5.44 4.08
N TYR A 39 -18.94 -5.98 3.55
CA TYR A 39 -18.83 -7.35 3.08
C TYR A 39 -17.77 -8.10 3.88
N GLN A 40 -18.22 -8.70 4.99
CA GLN A 40 -17.36 -9.45 5.89
C GLN A 40 -16.88 -10.76 5.21
N PRO A 41 -15.56 -10.96 5.04
CA PRO A 41 -15.04 -12.20 4.47
C PRO A 41 -15.03 -13.33 5.50
N GLN A 42 -15.49 -14.52 5.09
CA GLN A 42 -15.38 -15.78 5.82
C GLN A 42 -14.00 -16.41 5.53
N VAL A 43 -13.03 -16.11 6.39
CA VAL A 43 -11.65 -16.60 6.26
C VAL A 43 -11.43 -17.91 7.01
N GLY A 44 -10.37 -18.62 6.64
CA GLY A 44 -9.89 -19.77 7.38
C GLY A 44 -9.24 -19.39 8.72
N LYS A 45 -8.83 -20.43 9.44
CA LYS A 45 -8.19 -20.32 10.76
C LYS A 45 -6.67 -20.48 10.75
N LYS A 46 -6.08 -20.61 9.56
CA LYS A 46 -4.63 -20.68 9.38
C LYS A 46 -4.15 -19.46 8.62
N TRP A 47 -3.49 -18.55 9.33
CA TRP A 47 -2.97 -17.32 8.74
C TRP A 47 -1.46 -17.40 8.56
N VAL A 48 -0.95 -16.71 7.55
CA VAL A 48 0.48 -16.58 7.29
C VAL A 48 0.83 -15.11 7.36
N MET A 49 1.90 -14.78 8.06
CA MET A 49 2.48 -13.43 8.08
C MET A 49 3.93 -13.47 7.64
N ASP A 50 4.36 -12.37 7.02
CA ASP A 50 5.74 -12.17 6.60
C ASP A 50 6.05 -10.67 6.52
N GLU A 51 7.34 -10.35 6.61
CA GLU A 51 7.85 -9.01 6.37
C GLU A 51 8.91 -9.00 5.27
N THR A 52 8.73 -8.09 4.32
CA THR A 52 9.69 -7.90 3.25
C THR A 52 10.07 -6.44 3.09
N VAL A 53 11.32 -6.19 2.70
CA VAL A 53 11.80 -4.83 2.44
C VAL A 53 11.43 -4.44 1.02
N VAL A 54 10.77 -3.28 0.88
CA VAL A 54 10.49 -2.63 -0.40
C VAL A 54 11.20 -1.29 -0.49
N SER A 55 11.61 -0.89 -1.69
CA SER A 55 12.22 0.42 -1.95
C SER A 55 11.21 1.31 -2.67
N LEU A 56 10.88 2.45 -2.07
CA LEU A 56 9.91 3.43 -2.57
C LEU A 56 10.55 4.82 -2.48
N SER A 57 10.60 5.54 -3.61
CA SER A 57 11.27 6.85 -3.73
C SER A 57 12.68 6.92 -3.14
N GLY A 58 13.46 5.84 -3.32
CA GLY A 58 14.83 5.74 -2.81
C GLY A 58 14.95 5.51 -1.29
N LYS A 59 13.84 5.21 -0.59
CA LYS A 59 13.84 4.83 0.83
C LYS A 59 13.37 3.39 1.00
N LYS A 60 13.94 2.69 1.98
CA LYS A 60 13.53 1.35 2.37
C LYS A 60 12.35 1.43 3.34
N TYR A 61 11.36 0.58 3.13
CA TYR A 61 10.22 0.36 4.01
C TYR A 61 10.11 -1.14 4.30
N TRP A 62 9.74 -1.45 5.53
CA TRP A 62 9.25 -2.76 5.91
C TRP A 62 7.78 -2.85 5.52
N LEU A 63 7.46 -3.81 4.66
CA LEU A 63 6.09 -4.20 4.41
C LEU A 63 5.78 -5.43 5.26
N ILE A 64 4.79 -5.30 6.12
CA ILE A 64 4.25 -6.40 6.92
C ILE A 64 2.93 -6.81 6.27
N THR A 65 2.74 -8.11 6.02
CA THR A 65 1.50 -8.63 5.43
C THR A 65 0.97 -9.83 6.21
N ALA A 66 -0.34 -9.90 6.40
CA ALA A 66 -1.07 -11.08 6.85
C ALA A 66 -2.03 -11.57 5.76
N ILE A 67 -2.10 -12.88 5.56
CA ILE A 67 -2.93 -13.53 4.55
C ILE A 67 -3.56 -14.80 5.13
N ASP A 68 -4.83 -15.02 4.82
CA ASP A 68 -5.49 -16.28 5.09
C ASP A 68 -5.03 -17.35 4.09
N SER A 69 -4.59 -18.50 4.58
CA SER A 69 -3.98 -19.52 3.71
C SER A 69 -4.99 -20.28 2.85
N ASP A 70 -6.24 -20.37 3.30
CA ASP A 70 -7.29 -21.16 2.62
C ASP A 70 -7.91 -20.35 1.47
N THR A 71 -8.29 -19.10 1.74
CA THR A 71 -8.97 -18.22 0.78
C THR A 71 -8.00 -17.31 0.02
N ARG A 72 -6.74 -17.21 0.47
CA ARG A 72 -5.74 -16.22 0.03
C ARG A 72 -6.14 -14.78 0.31
N TYR A 73 -7.16 -14.54 1.13
CA TYR A 73 -7.61 -13.19 1.43
C TYR A 73 -6.54 -12.45 2.24
N LEU A 74 -6.09 -11.29 1.75
CA LEU A 74 -5.18 -10.43 2.49
C LEU A 74 -5.92 -9.78 3.65
N LEU A 75 -5.51 -10.14 4.85
CA LEU A 75 -6.14 -9.74 6.11
C LEU A 75 -5.73 -8.33 6.50
N GLY A 76 -4.45 -7.99 6.29
CA GLY A 76 -3.91 -6.66 6.55
C GLY A 76 -2.52 -6.47 5.98
N THR A 77 -2.19 -5.22 5.67
CA THR A 77 -0.86 -4.82 5.20
C THR A 77 -0.44 -3.49 5.80
N LYS A 78 0.84 -3.35 6.15
CA LYS A 78 1.39 -2.10 6.69
C LYS A 78 2.76 -1.80 6.11
N LEU A 79 2.95 -0.57 5.62
CA LEU A 79 4.26 0.00 5.35
C LEU A 79 4.77 0.75 6.59
N SER A 80 5.94 0.35 7.07
CA SER A 80 6.61 0.96 8.22
C SER A 80 8.06 1.30 7.87
N THR A 81 8.62 2.35 8.47
CA THR A 81 10.04 2.69 8.28
C THR A 81 10.96 1.76 9.05
N ASN A 82 10.44 1.07 10.07
CA ASN A 82 11.16 0.16 10.95
C ASN A 82 10.38 -1.15 11.09
N ARG A 83 11.08 -2.25 11.41
CA ARG A 83 10.41 -3.50 11.79
C ARG A 83 9.91 -3.35 13.22
N ASN A 84 8.59 -3.42 13.44
CA ASN A 84 7.96 -3.06 14.71
C ASN A 84 6.86 -4.05 15.10
N ARG A 85 6.97 -4.62 16.30
CA ARG A 85 5.97 -5.54 16.85
C ARG A 85 4.56 -4.93 16.99
N LYS A 86 4.47 -3.62 17.23
CA LYS A 86 3.16 -2.93 17.33
C LYS A 86 2.41 -2.92 15.99
N ASP A 87 3.14 -2.85 14.88
CA ASP A 87 2.52 -2.89 13.55
C ASP A 87 1.99 -4.31 13.25
N ILE A 88 2.67 -5.36 13.73
CA ILE A 88 2.20 -6.74 13.63
C ILE A 88 0.96 -6.95 14.49
N GLN A 89 1.01 -6.53 15.76
CA GLN A 89 -0.13 -6.61 16.67
C GLN A 89 -1.37 -5.91 16.09
N ALA A 90 -1.20 -4.68 15.59
CA ALA A 90 -2.30 -3.94 14.97
C ALA A 90 -2.90 -4.68 13.76
N ILE A 91 -2.08 -5.27 12.90
CA ILE A 91 -2.58 -6.07 11.77
C ILE A 91 -3.43 -7.26 12.26
N LEU A 92 -2.98 -7.96 13.31
CA LEU A 92 -3.69 -9.11 13.88
C LEU A 92 -5.05 -8.69 14.47
N GLU A 93 -5.07 -7.63 15.28
CA GLU A 93 -6.28 -7.09 15.90
C GLU A 93 -7.27 -6.55 14.84
N GLU A 94 -6.79 -5.78 13.86
CA GLU A 94 -7.60 -5.28 12.74
C GLU A 94 -8.16 -6.43 11.90
N ALA A 95 -7.37 -7.47 11.64
CA ALA A 95 -7.82 -8.65 10.91
C ALA A 95 -8.93 -9.40 11.65
N THR A 96 -8.80 -9.58 12.96
CA THR A 96 -9.84 -10.22 13.78
C THR A 96 -11.09 -9.36 13.85
N ALA A 97 -10.97 -8.05 14.04
CA ALA A 97 -12.12 -7.14 14.01
C ALA A 97 -12.86 -7.19 12.67
N LYS A 98 -12.12 -7.24 11.55
CA LYS A 98 -12.68 -7.30 10.21
C LYS A 98 -13.37 -8.63 9.90
N THR A 99 -12.78 -9.74 10.32
CA THR A 99 -13.22 -11.10 9.93
C THR A 99 -14.08 -11.79 10.97
N GLY A 100 -14.14 -11.27 12.20
CA GLY A 100 -14.75 -11.94 13.34
C GLY A 100 -14.04 -13.24 13.74
N THR A 101 -12.84 -13.49 13.21
CA THR A 101 -12.11 -14.76 13.37
C THR A 101 -10.80 -14.54 14.11
N ILE A 102 -10.57 -15.34 15.14
CA ILE A 102 -9.24 -15.56 15.73
C ILE A 102 -8.68 -16.83 15.07
N PRO A 103 -7.47 -16.79 14.48
CA PRO A 103 -6.87 -17.97 13.86
C PRO A 103 -6.48 -18.99 14.93
N ASP A 104 -6.61 -20.29 14.62
CA ASP A 104 -6.04 -21.34 15.47
C ASP A 104 -4.50 -21.35 15.35
N VAL A 105 -3.98 -20.97 14.19
CA VAL A 105 -2.54 -20.97 13.88
C VAL A 105 -2.13 -19.75 13.06
N VAL A 106 -1.04 -19.10 13.47
CA VAL A 106 -0.32 -18.09 12.67
C VAL A 106 1.08 -18.59 12.36
N LEU A 107 1.40 -18.65 11.06
CA LEU A 107 2.69 -19.04 10.53
C LEU A 107 3.54 -17.81 10.20
N THR A 108 4.78 -17.77 10.68
CA THR A 108 5.69 -16.63 10.42
C THR A 108 7.12 -17.08 10.13
N ASP A 109 7.99 -16.13 9.79
CA ASP A 109 9.44 -16.31 9.83
C ASP A 109 9.98 -16.37 11.28
N GLY A 110 11.30 -16.54 11.43
CA GLY A 110 11.96 -16.68 12.72
C GLY A 110 12.20 -15.40 13.51
N TRP A 111 11.58 -14.27 13.18
CA TRP A 111 11.82 -13.03 13.92
C TRP A 111 11.14 -13.01 15.28
N GLY A 112 11.92 -12.69 16.32
CA GLY A 112 11.45 -12.69 17.70
C GLY A 112 10.28 -11.73 17.98
N GLY A 113 10.13 -10.66 17.19
CA GLY A 113 9.05 -9.69 17.39
C GLY A 113 7.63 -10.25 17.17
N TYR A 114 7.50 -11.37 16.44
CA TYR A 114 6.22 -12.05 16.30
C TYR A 114 5.73 -12.66 17.61
N ARG A 115 6.62 -13.24 18.43
CA ARG A 115 6.22 -13.90 19.66
C ARG A 115 5.49 -12.93 20.60
N ASP A 116 6.10 -11.76 20.82
CA ASP A 116 5.51 -10.72 21.67
C ASP A 116 4.20 -10.19 21.07
N ALA A 117 4.15 -9.99 19.75
CA ALA A 117 2.93 -9.49 19.09
C ALA A 117 1.77 -10.49 19.16
N MET A 118 2.06 -11.78 18.99
CA MET A 118 1.09 -12.87 19.09
C MET A 118 0.55 -13.02 20.51
N GLU A 119 1.43 -12.97 21.52
CA GLU A 119 1.03 -13.02 22.93
C GLU A 119 0.10 -11.87 23.28
N GLN A 120 0.40 -10.65 22.82
CA GLN A 120 -0.43 -9.48 23.09
C GLN A 120 -1.77 -9.49 22.33
N ALA A 121 -1.78 -9.98 21.09
CA ALA A 121 -2.99 -10.00 20.27
C ALA A 121 -3.95 -11.13 20.66
N TYR A 122 -3.43 -12.33 20.92
CA TYR A 122 -4.25 -13.55 21.06
C TYR A 122 -3.94 -14.39 22.30
N GLY A 123 -2.81 -14.20 22.98
CA GLY A 123 -2.41 -15.03 24.11
C GLY A 123 -2.52 -16.53 23.80
N ALA A 124 -3.31 -17.25 24.58
CA ALA A 124 -3.52 -18.70 24.43
C ALA A 124 -4.50 -19.10 23.32
N ASP A 125 -5.24 -18.16 22.73
CA ASP A 125 -6.30 -18.45 21.75
C ASP A 125 -5.75 -18.81 20.35
N SER A 126 -4.48 -18.53 20.08
CA SER A 126 -3.83 -18.82 18.80
C SER A 126 -2.43 -19.40 19.00
N LYS A 127 -2.08 -20.42 18.22
CA LYS A 127 -0.73 -20.98 18.22
C LYS A 127 0.18 -20.27 17.22
N HIS A 128 1.30 -19.73 17.70
CA HIS A 128 2.37 -19.21 16.85
C HIS A 128 3.32 -20.33 16.41
N ILE A 129 3.51 -20.51 15.09
CA ILE A 129 4.47 -21.47 14.53
C ILE A 129 5.48 -20.73 13.65
N VAL A 130 6.75 -20.82 14.03
CA VAL A 130 7.86 -20.36 13.20
C VAL A 130 8.14 -21.41 12.14
N THR A 131 8.00 -21.02 10.88
CA THR A 131 8.27 -21.88 9.72
C THR A 131 9.78 -21.93 9.45
N LYS A 132 10.30 -23.11 9.10
CA LYS A 132 11.68 -23.30 8.63
C LYS A 132 11.68 -23.67 7.14
N PRO A 133 12.76 -23.38 6.40
CA PRO A 133 12.93 -23.93 5.05
C PRO A 133 12.76 -25.46 5.08
N PHE A 134 12.00 -26.02 4.14
CA PHE A 134 11.72 -27.46 4.00
C PHE A 134 10.81 -28.11 5.06
N THR A 135 10.05 -27.32 5.84
CA THR A 135 9.01 -27.87 6.71
C THR A 135 7.80 -28.36 5.88
N ASP A 136 6.98 -29.21 6.48
CA ASP A 136 5.76 -29.84 5.93
C ASP A 136 4.98 -28.98 4.93
N LYS A 137 4.41 -29.61 3.88
CA LYS A 137 3.62 -28.89 2.86
C LYS A 137 2.48 -28.06 3.47
N GLU A 138 1.95 -28.51 4.61
CA GLU A 138 0.88 -27.85 5.35
C GLU A 138 1.32 -26.55 6.05
N LEU A 139 2.63 -26.36 6.27
CA LEU A 139 3.26 -25.19 6.89
C LEU A 139 3.96 -24.29 5.85
N SER A 140 3.59 -24.43 4.58
CA SER A 140 4.24 -23.73 3.47
C SER A 140 3.89 -22.24 3.39
N THR A 141 4.92 -21.39 3.36
CA THR A 141 4.83 -19.95 3.11
C THR A 141 4.83 -19.60 1.61
N ASN A 142 4.77 -20.59 0.72
CA ASN A 142 4.87 -20.40 -0.74
C ASN A 142 3.81 -19.43 -1.30
N LEU A 143 2.62 -19.35 -0.67
CA LEU A 143 1.60 -18.38 -1.07
C LEU A 143 2.06 -16.93 -0.80
N MET A 144 2.73 -16.72 0.32
CA MET A 144 3.26 -15.42 0.74
C MET A 144 4.44 -15.01 -0.14
N GLU A 145 5.32 -15.94 -0.49
CA GLU A 145 6.40 -15.68 -1.44
C GLU A 145 5.88 -15.24 -2.82
N ARG A 146 4.86 -15.93 -3.34
CA ARG A 146 4.21 -15.54 -4.61
C ARG A 146 3.53 -14.17 -4.51
N TRP A 147 2.87 -13.89 -3.39
CA TRP A 147 2.28 -12.57 -3.12
C TRP A 147 3.36 -11.48 -3.12
N ASN A 148 4.44 -11.68 -2.37
CA ASN A 148 5.57 -10.75 -2.29
C ASN A 148 6.18 -10.47 -3.65
N GLY A 149 6.33 -11.48 -4.51
CA GLY A 149 6.76 -11.31 -5.90
C GLY A 149 5.81 -10.41 -6.69
N THR A 150 4.52 -10.76 -6.68
CA THR A 150 3.46 -10.00 -7.38
C THR A 150 3.44 -8.53 -6.96
N LEU A 151 3.57 -8.28 -5.65
CA LEU A 151 3.58 -6.94 -5.12
C LEU A 151 4.85 -6.17 -5.49
N LYS A 152 6.04 -6.80 -5.40
CA LYS A 152 7.30 -6.15 -5.78
C LYS A 152 7.30 -5.72 -7.24
N ASP A 153 6.71 -6.53 -8.12
CA ASP A 153 6.53 -6.16 -9.52
C ASP A 153 5.59 -4.97 -9.67
N ARG A 154 4.48 -4.94 -8.92
CA ARG A 154 3.55 -3.81 -8.91
C ARG A 154 4.15 -2.52 -8.36
N LEU A 155 5.03 -2.62 -7.37
CA LEU A 155 5.69 -1.47 -6.74
C LEU A 155 6.92 -0.97 -7.51
N LYS A 156 7.47 -1.77 -8.45
CA LYS A 156 8.67 -1.41 -9.22
C LYS A 156 8.53 -0.07 -9.98
N PRO A 157 7.41 0.24 -10.67
CA PRO A 157 7.20 1.54 -11.32
C PRO A 157 7.09 2.71 -10.33
N MET A 158 6.84 2.42 -9.05
CA MET A 158 6.64 3.42 -7.99
C MET A 158 7.95 3.91 -7.38
N ARG A 159 9.08 3.26 -7.69
CA ARG A 159 10.42 3.63 -7.18
C ARG A 159 10.82 5.06 -7.53
N GLY A 160 10.32 5.58 -8.65
CA GLY A 160 10.58 6.95 -9.13
C GLY A 160 9.49 7.97 -8.81
N MET A 161 8.45 7.61 -8.05
CA MET A 161 7.41 8.59 -7.65
C MET A 161 7.95 9.62 -6.65
N ASP A 162 7.27 10.77 -6.56
CA ASP A 162 7.62 11.83 -5.60
C ASP A 162 7.56 11.31 -4.16
N ARG A 163 8.46 11.79 -3.31
CA ARG A 163 8.58 11.47 -1.88
C ARG A 163 7.34 11.82 -1.06
N ASN A 164 6.45 12.66 -1.60
CA ASN A 164 5.22 13.08 -0.94
C ASN A 164 4.02 12.17 -1.24
N THR A 165 4.21 11.11 -2.03
CA THR A 165 3.19 10.11 -2.34
C THR A 165 2.81 9.33 -1.08
N ASN A 166 1.51 9.17 -0.80
CA ASN A 166 1.12 8.19 0.20
C ASN A 166 1.17 6.77 -0.37
N PHE A 167 2.28 6.08 -0.14
CA PHE A 167 2.46 4.69 -0.57
C PHE A 167 1.49 3.72 0.11
N GLN A 168 1.04 4.00 1.33
CA GLN A 168 0.06 3.15 2.01
C GLN A 168 -1.27 3.17 1.26
N LEU A 169 -1.73 4.33 0.80
CA LEU A 169 -2.97 4.43 0.00
C LEU A 169 -2.89 3.63 -1.30
N ILE A 170 -1.74 3.67 -1.96
CA ILE A 170 -1.53 2.93 -3.20
C ILE A 170 -1.51 1.43 -2.93
N LEU A 171 -0.87 1.01 -1.84
CA LEU A 171 -0.89 -0.37 -1.37
C LEU A 171 -2.31 -0.80 -1.04
N ASP A 172 -3.08 0.00 -0.30
CA ASP A 172 -4.46 -0.29 0.09
C ASP A 172 -5.35 -0.49 -1.16
N GLY A 173 -5.20 0.35 -2.19
CA GLY A 173 -5.91 0.18 -3.47
C GLY A 173 -5.49 -1.08 -4.24
N PHE A 174 -4.22 -1.47 -4.14
CA PHE A 174 -3.75 -2.71 -4.75
C PHE A 174 -4.23 -3.96 -3.99
N VAL A 175 -4.26 -3.91 -2.65
CA VAL A 175 -4.81 -4.96 -1.78
C VAL A 175 -6.30 -5.13 -2.06
N PHE A 176 -7.06 -4.03 -2.21
CA PHE A 176 -8.45 -4.08 -2.63
C PHE A 176 -8.59 -4.78 -3.99
N TYR A 177 -7.83 -4.36 -5.00
CA TYR A 177 -7.84 -5.00 -6.31
C TYR A 177 -7.52 -6.50 -6.22
N TYR A 178 -6.51 -6.88 -5.44
CA TYR A 178 -6.13 -8.28 -5.23
C TYR A 178 -7.28 -9.08 -4.60
N ASN A 179 -7.86 -8.59 -3.50
CA ASN A 179 -8.88 -9.32 -2.77
C ASN A 179 -10.21 -9.41 -3.53
N TYR A 180 -10.64 -8.34 -4.18
CA TYR A 180 -12.02 -8.20 -4.65
C TYR A 180 -12.18 -8.32 -6.16
N LEU A 181 -11.17 -7.94 -6.95
CA LEU A 181 -11.31 -7.80 -8.41
C LEU A 181 -10.41 -8.75 -9.22
N ARG A 182 -9.33 -9.26 -8.62
CA ARG A 182 -8.36 -10.09 -9.33
C ARG A 182 -8.72 -11.57 -9.19
N PRO A 183 -8.99 -12.31 -10.29
CA PRO A 183 -9.16 -13.75 -10.24
C PRO A 183 -7.83 -14.49 -10.03
N HIS A 184 -7.88 -15.62 -9.32
CA HIS A 184 -6.71 -16.46 -9.03
C HIS A 184 -6.91 -17.88 -9.56
N MET A 185 -5.99 -18.34 -10.42
CA MET A 185 -5.99 -19.73 -10.91
C MET A 185 -5.96 -20.74 -9.77
N GLY A 186 -5.19 -20.46 -8.72
CA GLY A 186 -5.12 -21.31 -7.53
C GLY A 186 -6.37 -21.31 -6.65
N LEU A 187 -7.41 -20.54 -7.02
CA LEU A 187 -8.75 -20.53 -6.42
C LEU A 187 -9.83 -20.90 -7.46
N GLY A 188 -9.43 -21.56 -8.56
CA GLY A 188 -10.36 -21.94 -9.63
C GLY A 188 -10.94 -20.75 -10.38
N GLY A 189 -10.17 -19.67 -10.54
CA GLY A 189 -10.62 -18.44 -11.21
C GLY A 189 -11.38 -17.47 -10.31
N LYS A 190 -11.59 -17.81 -9.03
CA LYS A 190 -12.23 -16.91 -8.06
C LYS A 190 -11.28 -15.83 -7.55
N THR A 191 -11.83 -14.71 -7.12
CA THR A 191 -11.12 -13.73 -6.28
C THR A 191 -10.99 -14.25 -4.85
N PRO A 192 -10.02 -13.77 -4.05
CA PRO A 192 -9.93 -14.11 -2.64
C PRO A 192 -11.21 -13.79 -1.86
N ALA A 193 -11.88 -12.68 -2.16
CA ALA A 193 -13.16 -12.32 -1.55
C ALA A 193 -14.29 -13.30 -1.92
N GLN A 194 -14.31 -13.80 -3.16
CA GLN A 194 -15.25 -14.86 -3.57
C GLN A 194 -14.94 -16.19 -2.90
N ALA A 195 -13.65 -16.56 -2.76
CA ALA A 195 -13.24 -17.75 -2.01
C ALA A 195 -13.62 -17.64 -0.53
N ALA A 196 -13.50 -16.44 0.04
CA ALA A 196 -13.94 -16.09 1.39
C ALA A 196 -15.45 -15.77 1.48
N LYS A 197 -16.25 -16.03 0.44
CA LYS A 197 -17.71 -15.84 0.46
C LYS A 197 -18.16 -14.45 0.96
N ALA A 198 -17.38 -13.40 0.71
CA ALA A 198 -17.67 -12.05 1.20
C ALA A 198 -18.93 -11.43 0.58
N GLY A 199 -19.37 -11.92 -0.59
CA GLY A 199 -20.57 -11.43 -1.27
C GLY A 199 -20.40 -10.07 -1.95
N TYR A 200 -19.16 -9.67 -2.28
CA TYR A 200 -18.89 -8.41 -2.98
C TYR A 200 -19.45 -8.45 -4.42
N PRO A 201 -20.29 -7.48 -4.83
CA PRO A 201 -21.07 -7.60 -6.07
C PRO A 201 -20.37 -7.05 -7.32
N TYR A 202 -19.21 -6.40 -7.18
CA TYR A 202 -18.52 -5.72 -8.29
C TYR A 202 -17.37 -6.56 -8.82
N GLU A 203 -17.23 -6.63 -10.15
CA GLU A 203 -16.22 -7.47 -10.81
C GLU A 203 -14.96 -6.68 -11.19
N ASN A 204 -15.13 -5.39 -11.48
CA ASN A 204 -14.04 -4.55 -11.93
C ASN A 204 -14.13 -3.09 -11.42
N TRP A 205 -13.07 -2.31 -11.62
CA TRP A 205 -13.03 -0.90 -11.23
C TRP A 205 -14.09 -0.05 -11.92
N GLY A 206 -14.52 -0.40 -13.14
CA GLY A 206 -15.60 0.28 -13.83
C GLY A 206 -16.92 0.17 -13.08
N ASP A 207 -17.25 -1.00 -12.55
CA ASP A 207 -18.46 -1.20 -11.74
C ASP A 207 -18.37 -0.40 -10.43
N VAL A 208 -17.22 -0.43 -9.76
CA VAL A 208 -16.96 0.36 -8.55
C VAL A 208 -17.12 1.87 -8.82
N VAL A 209 -16.55 2.38 -9.91
CA VAL A 209 -16.59 3.80 -10.27
C VAL A 209 -17.99 4.26 -10.70
N ARG A 210 -18.74 3.40 -11.40
CA ARG A 210 -20.09 3.71 -11.90
C ARG A 210 -21.19 3.48 -10.86
N SER A 211 -20.88 2.79 -9.78
CA SER A 211 -21.81 2.58 -8.68
C SER A 211 -22.22 3.92 -8.03
N GLU A 212 -23.43 3.98 -7.48
CA GLU A 212 -23.92 5.11 -6.68
C GLU A 212 -23.29 5.16 -5.27
N MET A 213 -22.03 4.72 -5.12
CA MET A 213 -21.34 4.75 -3.83
C MET A 213 -21.26 6.19 -3.30
N PRO A 214 -21.53 6.40 -2.00
CA PRO A 214 -21.45 7.73 -1.42
C PRO A 214 -20.06 8.32 -1.63
N LYS A 215 -20.00 9.58 -2.06
CA LYS A 215 -18.75 10.34 -2.11
C LYS A 215 -18.27 10.52 -0.67
N VAL A 216 -17.30 9.72 -0.25
CA VAL A 216 -16.75 9.81 1.11
C VAL A 216 -15.90 11.09 1.20
N GLU A 217 -16.03 11.90 2.26
CA GLU A 217 -15.07 12.97 2.58
C GLU A 217 -13.94 12.44 3.46
N LEU A 218 -12.70 12.91 3.26
CA LEU A 218 -11.55 12.35 4.01
C LEU A 218 -11.73 12.66 5.50
N THR A 219 -11.70 11.65 6.36
CA THR A 219 -11.69 11.85 7.82
C THR A 219 -10.39 12.53 8.27
N ASP A 220 -10.31 13.01 9.51
CA ASP A 220 -9.06 13.61 10.01
C ASP A 220 -7.96 12.55 10.25
N GLU A 221 -8.37 11.33 10.58
CA GLU A 221 -7.48 10.19 10.71
C GLU A 221 -6.95 9.75 9.33
N ASP A 222 -7.82 9.79 8.31
CA ASP A 222 -7.43 9.69 6.91
C ASP A 222 -6.43 10.80 6.56
N LYS A 223 -6.74 12.08 6.77
CA LYS A 223 -5.83 13.20 6.46
C LYS A 223 -4.48 13.05 7.17
N LYS A 224 -4.45 12.44 8.36
CA LYS A 224 -3.22 12.14 9.10
C LYS A 224 -2.47 10.96 8.48
N ARG A 225 -3.15 9.86 8.13
CA ARG A 225 -2.62 8.70 7.40
C ARG A 225 -2.11 9.10 6.00
N TYR A 226 -2.75 10.08 5.37
CA TYR A 226 -2.53 10.59 4.01
C TYR A 226 -1.81 11.94 3.92
N ARG A 227 -1.16 12.41 5.00
CA ARG A 227 -0.54 13.74 5.00
C ARG A 227 0.63 13.81 4.01
N VAL A 228 0.37 14.41 2.84
CA VAL A 228 1.39 14.84 1.88
C VAL A 228 2.25 15.91 2.58
N GLY A 229 3.56 15.69 2.71
CA GLY A 229 4.47 16.69 3.26
C GLY A 229 4.41 17.97 2.41
N ARG A 230 3.89 19.08 2.96
CA ARG A 230 3.92 20.37 2.25
C ARG A 230 5.37 20.81 2.07
N LYS A 231 5.70 21.20 0.83
CA LYS A 231 6.95 21.85 0.47
C LYS A 231 7.04 23.21 1.18
N VAL A 232 7.94 23.36 2.16
CA VAL A 232 8.42 24.70 2.52
C VAL A 232 9.27 25.16 1.33
N ARG A 233 8.71 26.03 0.48
CA ARG A 233 9.48 26.66 -0.59
C ARG A 233 10.51 27.58 0.07
N ARG A 234 11.73 27.08 0.28
CA ARG A 234 12.84 27.92 0.73
C ARG A 234 13.17 28.86 -0.43
N MET A 235 12.64 30.09 -0.40
CA MET A 235 13.12 31.16 -1.28
C MET A 235 14.60 31.37 -0.96
N ARG A 236 15.48 30.93 -1.85
CA ARG A 236 16.86 31.41 -1.85
C ARG A 236 16.81 32.86 -2.33
N SER A 237 16.85 33.82 -1.41
CA SER A 237 17.22 35.19 -1.73
C SER A 237 18.64 35.16 -2.31
N ALA A 238 18.76 35.34 -3.63
CA ALA A 238 20.03 35.53 -4.28
C ALA A 238 20.52 36.95 -3.96
N LYS A 239 21.45 37.06 -3.01
CA LYS A 239 22.18 38.29 -2.73
C LYS A 239 23.04 38.59 -3.95
N ARG A 240 22.63 39.58 -4.75
CA ARG A 240 23.40 40.13 -5.88
C ARG A 240 24.67 40.78 -5.31
N THR A 241 25.80 40.08 -5.35
CA THR A 241 27.12 40.70 -5.14
C THR A 241 27.56 41.33 -6.45
N GLY A 242 27.70 42.65 -6.46
CA GLY A 242 28.15 43.45 -7.60
C GLY A 242 29.54 43.05 -8.06
N ARG A 243 29.68 42.84 -9.37
CA ARG A 243 30.97 42.70 -10.05
C ARG A 243 31.52 44.11 -10.23
N GLY A 244 32.60 44.43 -9.52
CA GLY A 244 33.42 45.61 -9.80
C GLY A 244 34.06 45.45 -11.18
N GLY A 245 33.65 46.30 -12.11
CA GLY A 245 34.31 46.53 -13.39
C GLY A 245 34.88 47.94 -13.39
N THR A 246 36.19 48.04 -13.44
CA THR A 246 37.00 49.25 -13.57
C THR A 246 36.58 50.07 -14.80
N PRO A 247 36.38 51.40 -14.71
CA PRO A 247 36.26 52.25 -15.88
C PRO A 247 37.63 52.84 -16.25
N THR A 248 38.21 52.38 -17.37
CA THR A 248 39.29 53.06 -18.06
C THR A 248 38.71 54.25 -18.82
N MET A 249 38.96 55.48 -18.34
CA MET A 249 38.66 56.71 -19.06
C MET A 249 39.83 57.10 -19.97
N VAL A 250 39.62 57.09 -21.29
CA VAL A 250 40.38 57.94 -22.23
C VAL A 250 39.48 58.35 -23.40
N ARG A 251 39.02 59.61 -23.42
CA ARG A 251 39.23 60.54 -24.55
C ARG A 251 38.56 61.90 -24.28
N GLY A 252 39.35 62.96 -24.41
CA GLY A 252 38.89 64.33 -24.55
C GLY A 252 40.08 65.27 -24.77
N ILE A 253 40.47 65.47 -26.03
CA ILE A 253 41.28 66.63 -26.46
C ILE A 253 40.30 67.67 -26.99
N ARG A 254 40.33 68.88 -26.43
CA ARG A 254 40.14 70.17 -27.10
C ARG A 254 40.47 71.31 -26.13
N GLY A 255 41.42 72.15 -26.52
CA GLY A 255 41.92 73.32 -25.78
C GLY A 255 43.43 73.34 -25.77
#